data_AF-A0A1L8D1F4-F1
#
_entry.id   AF-A0A1L8D1F4-F1
#
_cell.length_a   1.000
_cell.length_b   1.000
_cell.length_c   1.000
_cell.angle_alpha   90.00
_cell.angle_beta   90.00
_cell.angle_gamma   90.00
#
_symmetry.space_group_name_H-M   'P 1'
#
loop_
_entity.id
_entity.type
_entity.pdbx_description
1 polymer ?
#
loop_
_entity_poly.entity_id
_entity_poly.type
_entity_poly.pdbx_seq_one_letter_code
_entity_poly.pdbx_strand_id
1 'polypeptide(L)'
;RDLLSTYEFPGDEVPVVAGSALKALECGCGKEDCQWCGKILELMNKVDEYIPTPQRDVDKPFLMPVEDVFTITGRGTVATGRV
;
A
#
# COMPACT_ATOMS: atom_id res chain seq x y z
N ARG A 1 -16.90 -4.04 9.76
CA ARG A 1 -17.36 -2.95 8.88
C ARG A 1 -17.67 -1.71 9.73
N ASP A 2 -18.41 -1.88 10.82
CA ASP A 2 -18.77 -0.82 11.78
C ASP A 2 -17.63 0.09 12.25
N LEU A 3 -16.44 -0.46 12.54
CA LEU A 3 -15.29 0.34 12.96
C LEU A 3 -14.87 1.37 11.90
N LEU A 4 -14.90 1.01 10.61
CA LEU A 4 -14.57 1.93 9.52
C LEU A 4 -15.62 3.03 9.42
N SER A 5 -16.90 2.67 9.52
CA SER A 5 -18.02 3.61 9.49
C SER A 5 -17.96 4.60 10.67
N THR A 6 -17.52 4.17 11.85
CA THR A 6 -17.31 5.05 13.02
C THR A 6 -16.28 6.15 12.74
N TYR A 7 -15.29 5.89 11.89
CA TYR A 7 -14.27 6.85 11.49
C TYR A 7 -14.56 7.48 10.13
N GLU A 8 -15.82 7.51 9.71
CA GLU A 8 -16.29 8.17 8.48
C GLU A 8 -15.72 7.56 7.18
N PHE A 9 -15.19 6.34 7.24
CA PHE A 9 -14.83 5.57 6.05
C PHE A 9 -16.04 4.79 5.52
N PRO A 10 -16.10 4.49 4.20
CA PRO A 10 -17.19 3.74 3.60
C PRO A 10 -17.09 2.23 3.94
N GLY A 11 -17.36 1.87 5.20
CA GLY A 11 -17.14 0.54 5.76
C GLY A 11 -17.89 -0.61 5.04
N ASP A 12 -18.98 -0.31 4.34
CA ASP A 12 -19.74 -1.28 3.55
C ASP A 12 -19.18 -1.46 2.12
N GLU A 13 -18.44 -0.47 1.61
CA GLU A 13 -17.89 -0.49 0.25
C GLU A 13 -16.43 -0.96 0.22
N VAL A 14 -15.68 -0.79 1.32
CA VAL A 14 -14.27 -1.20 1.41
C VAL A 14 -14.14 -2.71 1.08
N PRO A 15 -13.29 -3.09 0.10
CA PRO A 15 -13.02 -4.49 -0.21
C PRO A 15 -12.38 -5.22 0.96
N VAL A 16 -12.83 -6.45 1.22
CA VAL A 16 -12.24 -7.33 2.25
C VAL A 16 -11.87 -8.65 1.61
N VAL A 17 -10.57 -8.92 1.50
CA VAL A 17 -10.03 -10.17 0.95
C VAL A 17 -9.55 -11.06 2.09
N ALA A 18 -10.21 -12.21 2.29
CA ALA A 18 -9.82 -13.19 3.29
C ALA A 18 -8.69 -14.09 2.75
N GLY A 19 -7.56 -14.13 3.46
CA GLY A 19 -6.39 -14.91 3.07
C GLY A 19 -5.40 -15.14 4.22
N SER A 20 -4.23 -15.71 3.92
CA SER A 20 -3.15 -15.92 4.88
C SER A 20 -1.81 -15.50 4.27
N ALA A 21 -1.24 -14.41 4.79
CA ALA A 21 0.05 -13.89 4.33
C ALA A 21 1.19 -14.88 4.57
N LEU A 22 1.19 -15.57 5.71
CA LEU A 22 2.21 -16.58 6.04
C LEU A 22 2.18 -17.74 5.04
N LYS A 23 1.01 -18.33 4.78
CA LYS A 23 0.89 -19.45 3.84
C LYS A 23 1.19 -19.04 2.39
N ALA A 24 0.86 -17.80 2.02
CA ALA A 24 1.22 -17.25 0.72
C ALA A 24 2.75 -17.13 0.57
N LEU A 25 3.44 -16.66 1.62
CA LEU A 25 4.89 -16.56 1.65
C LEU A 25 5.59 -17.92 1.64
N GLU A 26 5.08 -18.89 2.41
CA GLU A 26 5.58 -20.27 2.43
C GLU A 26 5.37 -20.99 1.09
N CYS A 27 4.28 -20.68 0.37
CA CYS A 27 4.00 -21.25 -0.95
C CYS A 27 4.87 -20.64 -2.05
N GLY A 28 4.95 -19.31 -2.12
CA GLY A 28 5.85 -18.58 -3.03
C GLY A 28 5.64 -18.79 -4.53
N CYS A 29 4.60 -19.52 -4.96
CA CYS A 29 4.44 -19.89 -6.37
C CYS A 29 3.94 -18.75 -7.28
N GLY A 30 3.34 -17.70 -6.69
CA GLY A 30 2.89 -16.50 -7.40
C GLY A 30 1.76 -16.73 -8.41
N LYS A 31 1.08 -17.88 -8.39
CA LYS A 31 0.00 -18.19 -9.32
C LYS A 31 -1.37 -17.73 -8.82
N GLU A 32 -2.22 -17.29 -9.73
CA GLU A 32 -3.60 -16.87 -9.47
C GLU A 32 -4.51 -18.01 -9.02
N ASP A 33 -4.31 -19.22 -9.56
CA ASP A 33 -5.07 -20.43 -9.22
C ASP A 33 -4.68 -21.03 -7.86
N CYS A 34 -3.60 -20.53 -7.25
CA CYS A 34 -3.18 -20.96 -5.93
C CYS A 34 -4.11 -20.41 -4.85
N GLN A 35 -4.61 -21.29 -3.98
CA GLN A 35 -5.46 -20.91 -2.83
C GLN A 35 -4.87 -19.82 -1.92
N TRP A 36 -3.54 -19.70 -1.85
CA TRP A 36 -2.85 -18.73 -0.97
C TRP A 36 -2.30 -17.54 -1.74
N CYS A 37 -1.50 -17.77 -2.79
CA CYS A 37 -0.91 -16.69 -3.59
C CYS A 37 -1.98 -15.93 -4.40
N GLY A 38 -3.03 -16.63 -4.87
CA GLY A 38 -4.15 -16.02 -5.57
C GLY A 38 -4.90 -14.98 -4.73
N LYS A 39 -4.96 -15.16 -3.39
CA LYS A 39 -5.54 -14.15 -2.48
C LYS A 39 -4.72 -12.86 -2.39
N ILE A 40 -3.40 -12.95 -2.54
CA ILE A 40 -2.55 -11.74 -2.60
C ILE A 40 -2.78 -11.00 -3.92
N LEU A 41 -2.90 -11.74 -5.02
CA LEU A 41 -3.20 -11.13 -6.33
C LEU A 41 -4.61 -10.52 -6.36
N GLU A 42 -5.61 -11.19 -5.77
CA GLU A 42 -6.94 -10.64 -5.56
C GLU A 42 -6.90 -9.33 -4.74
N LEU A 43 -6.10 -9.30 -3.65
CA LEU A 43 -5.90 -8.09 -2.85
C LEU A 43 -5.30 -6.95 -3.69
N MET A 44 -4.25 -7.22 -4.47
CA MET A 44 -3.62 -6.21 -5.31
C MET A 44 -4.58 -5.67 -6.39
N ASN A 45 -5.38 -6.54 -7.01
CA ASN A 45 -6.40 -6.12 -7.97
C ASN A 45 -7.44 -5.19 -7.30
N LYS A 46 -7.85 -5.48 -6.05
CA LYS A 46 -8.77 -4.60 -5.32
C LYS A 46 -8.13 -3.27 -4.93
N VAL A 47 -6.83 -3.24 -4.63
CA VAL A 47 -6.09 -1.99 -4.42
C VAL A 47 -6.13 -1.14 -5.68
N ASP A 48 -5.81 -1.72 -6.84
CA ASP A 48 -5.78 -1.02 -8.13
C ASP A 48 -7.17 -0.51 -8.55
N GLU A 49 -8.23 -1.28 -8.30
CA GLU A 49 -9.61 -0.92 -8.63
C GLU A 49 -10.21 0.12 -7.67
N TYR A 50 -9.90 0.04 -6.37
CA TYR A 50 -10.58 0.81 -5.33
C TYR A 50 -9.86 2.11 -4.96
N ILE A 51 -8.52 2.15 -5.03
CA ILE A 51 -7.74 3.32 -4.65
C ILE A 51 -7.45 4.17 -5.89
N PRO A 52 -8.08 5.36 -6.04
CA PRO A 52 -7.81 6.21 -7.18
C PRO A 52 -6.38 6.74 -7.13
N THR A 53 -5.77 6.90 -8.31
CA THR A 53 -4.47 7.57 -8.39
C THR A 53 -4.64 9.04 -7.95
N PRO A 54 -3.90 9.50 -6.92
CA PRO A 54 -4.05 10.87 -6.44
C PRO A 54 -3.50 11.86 -7.45
N GLN A 55 -4.17 13.01 -7.57
CA GLN A 55 -3.65 14.13 -8.35
C GLN A 55 -2.40 14.68 -7.67
N ARG A 56 -1.33 14.87 -8.46
CA ARG A 56 -0.05 15.41 -7.96
C ARG A 56 -0.03 16.94 -8.08
N ASP A 57 0.31 17.61 -6.98
CA ASP A 57 0.40 19.07 -6.91
C ASP A 57 1.76 19.61 -7.39
N VAL A 58 2.13 19.33 -8.65
CA VAL A 58 3.47 19.66 -9.19
C VAL A 58 3.72 21.14 -9.44
N ASP A 59 2.65 21.95 -9.48
CA ASP A 59 2.72 23.39 -9.77
C ASP A 59 2.82 24.25 -8.49
N LYS A 60 2.80 23.63 -7.31
CA LYS A 60 2.94 24.30 -6.01
C LYS A 60 4.41 24.43 -5.61
N PRO A 61 4.76 25.31 -4.65
CA PRO A 61 6.10 25.33 -4.07
C PRO A 61 6.50 23.95 -3.53
N PHE A 62 7.77 23.59 -3.70
CA PHE A 62 8.29 22.31 -3.23
C PHE A 62 8.10 22.15 -1.73
N LEU A 63 7.48 21.04 -1.34
CA LEU A 63 7.30 20.63 0.04
C LEU A 63 7.45 19.12 0.08
N MET A 64 8.39 18.64 0.90
CA MET A 64 8.60 17.21 1.14
C MET A 64 8.79 17.03 2.65
N PRO A 65 7.83 16.40 3.37
CA PRO A 65 8.00 16.08 4.77
C PRO A 65 9.16 15.10 4.95
N VAL A 66 10.07 15.39 5.87
CA VAL A 66 11.19 14.49 6.21
C VAL A 66 10.66 13.36 7.09
N GLU A 67 10.74 12.13 6.59
CA GLU A 67 10.38 10.91 7.30
C GLU A 67 11.56 10.34 8.10
N ASP A 68 12.76 10.31 7.49
CA ASP A 68 13.98 9.82 8.13
C ASP A 68 15.24 10.49 7.54
N VAL A 69 16.36 10.37 8.24
CA VAL A 69 17.66 10.94 7.85
C VAL A 69 18.77 9.89 7.99
N PHE A 70 19.45 9.63 6.89
CA PHE A 70 20.58 8.70 6.81
C PHE A 70 21.89 9.42 6.53
N THR A 71 23.00 8.84 6.98
CA THR A 71 24.34 9.21 6.50
C THR A 71 24.87 8.08 5.63
N ILE A 72 24.99 8.32 4.34
CA ILE A 72 25.52 7.34 3.39
C ILE A 72 27.00 7.62 3.15
N THR A 73 27.86 6.67 3.51
CA THR A 73 29.31 6.77 3.33
C THR A 73 29.68 7.12 1.89
N GLY A 74 30.45 8.19 1.70
CA GLY A 74 30.86 8.68 0.38
C GLY A 74 29.80 9.47 -0.39
N ARG A 75 28.59 9.69 0.16
CA ARG A 75 27.54 10.53 -0.44
C ARG A 75 27.09 11.70 0.46
N GLY A 76 27.04 11.48 1.77
CA GLY A 76 26.61 12.48 2.75
C GLY A 76 25.24 12.20 3.35
N THR A 77 24.59 13.25 3.86
CA THR A 77 23.29 13.19 4.52
C THR A 77 22.15 13.08 3.51
N VAL A 78 21.26 12.11 3.70
CA VAL A 78 20.10 11.86 2.84
C VAL A 78 18.84 11.93 3.69
N ALA A 79 17.95 12.88 3.39
CA ALA A 79 16.61 12.93 3.95
C ALA A 79 15.64 12.20 3.02
N THR A 80 14.80 11.32 3.58
CA THR A 80 13.76 10.60 2.83
C THR A 80 12.37 11.17 3.14
N GLY A 81 11.45 11.05 2.18
CA GLY A 81 10.08 11.52 2.34
C GLY A 81 9.28 11.36 1.04
N ARG A 82 7.96 11.57 1.13
CA ARG A 82 7.08 11.63 -0.03
C ARG A 82 6.89 13.09 -0.46
N VAL A 83 7.21 13.39 -1.72
CA VAL A 83 6.89 14.67 -2.39
C VAL A 83 5.41 14.69 -2.76
#